data_AF-A0A973GVI7-F1
#
_entry.id   AF-A0A973GVI7-F1
#
_cell.length_a   1.000
_cell.length_b   1.000
_cell.length_c   1.000
_cell.angle_alpha   90.00
_cell.angle_beta   90.00
_cell.angle_gamma   90.00
#
_symmetry.space_group_name_H-M   'P 1'
#
loop_
_entity.id
_entity.type
_entity.pdbx_description
1 polymer ?
#
loop_
_entity_poly.entity_id
_entity_poly.type
_entity_poly.pdbx_seq_one_letter_code
_entity_poly.pdbx_strand_id
1 'polypeptide(L)'
;MSEEKEIKECEGTLETYKTKVSQVNKATLTWDKDLIFVGRTNRGYEVEYDAQQQWGCSPTETLLLSVAGCMGIDMVSFLKKMKCEIKSYKMDIMGERNPTPPQY
;
A
#
# COMPACT_ATOMS: atom_id res chain seq x y z
N MET A 1 32.48 -3.18 19.86
CA MET A 1 31.56 -3.47 20.99
C MET A 1 30.30 -2.60 20.98
N SER A 2 30.31 -1.41 20.37
CA SER A 2 29.13 -0.55 20.20
C SER A 2 28.26 -0.97 18.99
N GLU A 3 28.86 -1.35 17.87
CA GLU A 3 28.14 -1.67 16.62
C GLU A 3 27.32 -2.98 16.69
N GLU A 4 27.83 -4.04 17.31
CA GLU A 4 27.11 -5.31 17.47
C GLU A 4 25.87 -5.18 18.36
N LYS A 5 25.87 -4.22 19.29
CA LYS A 5 24.76 -3.97 20.20
C LYS A 5 23.64 -3.23 19.49
N GLU A 6 23.98 -2.31 18.59
CA GLU A 6 23.04 -1.55 17.76
C GLU A 6 22.41 -2.41 16.65
N ILE A 7 23.16 -3.34 16.05
CA ILE A 7 22.63 -4.28 15.06
C ILE A 7 21.58 -5.21 15.71
N LYS A 8 21.85 -5.72 16.91
CA LYS A 8 20.90 -6.56 17.66
C LYS A 8 19.61 -5.84 18.05
N GLU A 9 19.68 -4.54 18.36
CA GLU A 9 18.53 -3.71 18.72
C GLU A 9 17.63 -3.41 17.51
N CYS A 10 18.23 -3.25 16.33
CA CYS A 10 17.53 -3.15 15.05
C CYS A 10 16.88 -4.48 14.61
N GLU A 11 17.42 -5.64 14.98
CA GLU A 11 16.82 -6.95 14.64
C GLU A 11 15.58 -7.26 15.50
N GLY A 12 15.63 -7.00 16.81
CA GLY A 12 14.50 -7.27 17.73
C GLY A 12 13.25 -6.41 17.47
N THR A 13 13.39 -5.25 16.85
CA THR A 13 12.26 -4.40 16.43
C THR A 13 11.60 -4.86 15.14
N LEU A 14 12.24 -5.73 14.35
CA LEU A 14 11.69 -6.24 13.09
C LEU A 14 10.88 -7.52 13.25
N GLU A 15 11.27 -8.35 14.21
CA GLU A 15 10.57 -9.58 14.54
C GLU A 15 9.15 -9.29 15.02
N THR A 16 8.93 -8.16 15.69
CA THR A 16 7.67 -7.79 16.37
C THR A 16 6.56 -7.27 15.45
N TYR A 17 6.86 -6.62 14.32
CA TYR A 17 5.80 -6.15 13.39
C TYR A 17 5.36 -7.21 12.38
N LYS A 18 6.25 -8.15 12.01
CA LYS A 18 5.94 -9.26 11.10
C LYS A 18 5.17 -10.41 11.77
N THR A 19 5.30 -10.59 13.08
CA THR A 19 4.62 -11.67 13.83
C THR A 19 3.11 -11.49 13.98
N LYS A 20 2.58 -10.28 13.74
CA LYS A 20 1.13 -9.98 13.86
C LYS A 20 0.45 -9.67 12.53
N VAL A 21 1.04 -10.11 11.41
CA VAL A 21 0.46 -9.88 10.08
C VAL A 21 -0.54 -10.98 9.77
N SER A 22 -1.81 -10.59 9.58
CA SER A 22 -2.85 -11.49 9.06
C SER A 22 -2.38 -12.09 7.74
N GLN A 23 -2.27 -13.41 7.68
CA GLN A 23 -1.82 -14.13 6.47
C GLN A 23 -2.84 -14.05 5.32
N VAL A 24 -4.03 -13.51 5.58
CA VAL A 24 -5.10 -13.38 4.60
C VAL A 24 -5.64 -11.95 4.63
N ASN A 25 -5.60 -11.28 3.47
CA ASN A 25 -6.37 -10.06 3.22
C ASN A 25 -7.69 -10.46 2.56
N LYS A 26 -8.81 -10.04 3.15
CA LYS A 26 -10.15 -10.24 2.58
C LYS A 26 -10.73 -8.89 2.19
N ALA A 27 -11.46 -8.87 1.10
CA ALA A 27 -12.27 -7.73 0.68
C ALA A 27 -13.55 -8.24 0.02
N THR A 28 -14.58 -7.42 0.03
CA THR A 28 -15.81 -7.62 -0.74
C THR A 28 -15.92 -6.52 -1.77
N LEU A 29 -16.46 -6.83 -2.94
CA LEU A 29 -16.79 -5.86 -3.97
C LEU A 29 -18.28 -5.96 -4.25
N THR A 30 -18.99 -4.86 -4.08
CA THR A 30 -20.44 -4.78 -4.32
C THR A 30 -20.68 -3.86 -5.50
N TRP A 31 -21.48 -4.31 -6.46
CA TRP A 31 -21.97 -3.44 -7.53
C TRP A 31 -23.02 -2.48 -6.95
N ASP A 32 -22.85 -1.19 -7.19
CA ASP A 32 -23.83 -0.16 -6.79
C ASP A 32 -24.78 0.14 -7.94
N LYS A 33 -24.23 0.66 -9.04
CA LYS A 33 -24.96 1.02 -10.27
C LYS A 33 -24.00 1.12 -11.45
N ASP A 34 -24.48 0.95 -12.68
CA ASP A 34 -23.70 1.12 -13.91
C ASP A 34 -22.30 0.44 -13.85
N LEU A 35 -21.22 1.20 -14.00
CA LEU A 35 -19.83 0.75 -13.84
C LEU A 35 -19.22 1.22 -12.50
N ILE A 36 -20.08 1.42 -11.50
CA ILE A 36 -19.72 1.86 -10.15
C ILE A 36 -19.78 0.69 -9.18
N PHE A 37 -18.71 0.51 -8.42
CA PHE A 37 -18.57 -0.55 -7.43
C PHE A 37 -18.06 0.02 -6.11
N VAL A 38 -18.44 -0.59 -5.00
CA VAL A 38 -17.92 -0.29 -3.66
C VAL A 38 -17.11 -1.48 -3.17
N GLY A 39 -15.81 -1.27 -3.02
CA GLY A 39 -14.89 -2.22 -2.41
C GLY A 39 -14.81 -1.99 -0.91
N ARG A 40 -14.99 -3.02 -0.09
CA ARG A 40 -14.84 -2.95 1.37
C ARG A 40 -13.76 -3.91 1.85
N THR A 41 -12.77 -3.37 2.55
CA THR A 41 -11.70 -4.17 3.17
C THR A 41 -12.20 -4.93 4.39
N ASN A 42 -11.48 -5.97 4.82
CA ASN A 42 -11.74 -6.70 6.07
C ASN A 42 -11.76 -5.80 7.31
N ARG A 43 -11.10 -4.65 7.28
CA ARG A 43 -11.07 -3.66 8.38
C ARG A 43 -12.20 -2.63 8.28
N GLY A 44 -13.06 -2.74 7.27
CA GLY A 44 -14.22 -1.86 7.08
C GLY A 44 -13.94 -0.57 6.31
N TYR A 45 -12.73 -0.36 5.78
CA TYR A 45 -12.46 0.75 4.87
C TYR A 45 -13.14 0.51 3.53
N GLU A 46 -13.73 1.57 2.97
CA GLU A 46 -14.42 1.55 1.69
C GLU A 46 -13.68 2.35 0.64
N VAL A 47 -13.78 1.88 -0.60
CA VAL A 47 -13.23 2.53 -1.79
C VAL A 47 -14.26 2.41 -2.89
N GLU A 48 -14.65 3.54 -3.45
CA GLU A 48 -15.56 3.61 -4.59
C GLU A 48 -14.76 3.56 -5.89
N TYR A 49 -15.18 2.68 -6.79
CA TYR A 49 -14.61 2.50 -8.11
C TYR A 49 -15.58 2.97 -9.17
N ASP A 50 -15.13 3.87 -10.04
CA ASP A 50 -15.92 4.41 -11.14
C ASP A 50 -15.09 4.42 -12.43
N ALA A 51 -15.57 3.73 -13.46
CA ALA A 51 -14.92 3.69 -14.77
C ALA A 51 -14.88 5.07 -15.47
N GLN A 52 -15.80 5.99 -15.13
CA GLN A 52 -15.86 7.35 -15.67
C GLN A 52 -15.19 8.39 -14.77
N GLN A 53 -14.67 7.97 -13.61
CA GLN A 53 -13.97 8.82 -12.63
C GLN A 53 -14.77 10.06 -12.20
N GLN A 54 -16.11 9.97 -12.11
CA GLN A 54 -16.97 11.07 -11.67
C GLN A 54 -17.23 11.05 -10.17
N TRP A 55 -17.40 9.84 -9.59
CA TRP A 55 -17.80 9.66 -8.20
C TRP A 55 -16.77 8.87 -7.37
N GLY A 56 -15.88 8.13 -8.03
CA GLY A 56 -14.85 7.31 -7.40
C GLY A 56 -13.56 7.25 -8.21
N CYS A 57 -12.59 6.50 -7.70
CA CYS A 57 -11.31 6.31 -8.38
C CYS A 57 -11.40 5.21 -9.44
N SER A 58 -10.51 5.23 -10.42
CA SER A 58 -10.33 4.08 -11.31
C SER A 58 -9.65 2.94 -10.54
N PRO A 59 -10.01 1.67 -10.79
CA PRO A 59 -9.35 0.53 -10.14
C PRO A 59 -7.81 0.51 -10.29
N THR A 60 -7.29 1.07 -11.38
CA THR A 60 -5.85 1.13 -11.62
C THR A 60 -5.14 2.18 -10.80
N GLU A 61 -5.82 3.26 -10.39
CA GLU A 61 -5.23 4.25 -9.47
C GLU A 61 -4.96 3.63 -8.11
N THR A 62 -5.90 2.84 -7.59
CA THR A 62 -5.68 2.15 -6.30
C THR A 62 -4.70 1.01 -6.41
N LEU A 63 -4.64 0.32 -7.56
CA LEU A 63 -3.57 -0.64 -7.85
C LEU A 63 -2.20 0.05 -7.79
N LEU A 64 -2.02 1.17 -8.49
CA LEU A 64 -0.78 1.95 -8.51
C LEU A 64 -0.41 2.44 -7.10
N LEU A 65 -1.39 2.97 -6.35
CA LEU A 65 -1.21 3.38 -4.95
C LEU A 65 -0.88 2.22 -4.02
N SER A 66 -1.44 1.02 -4.24
CA SER A 66 -1.17 -0.15 -3.40
C SER A 66 0.29 -0.58 -3.50
N VAL A 67 0.86 -0.57 -4.71
CA VAL A 67 2.27 -0.88 -4.95
C VAL A 67 3.16 0.19 -4.33
N ALA A 68 2.84 1.46 -4.57
CA ALA A 68 3.58 2.59 -3.98
C ALA A 68 3.52 2.58 -2.45
N GLY A 69 2.40 2.17 -1.86
CA GLY A 69 2.24 2.00 -0.41
C GLY A 69 3.20 0.95 0.15
N CYS A 70 3.28 -0.23 -0.48
CA CYS A 70 4.24 -1.27 -0.10
C CYS A 70 5.68 -0.74 -0.18
N MET A 71 6.05 -0.08 -1.29
CA MET A 71 7.38 0.50 -1.47
C MET A 71 7.69 1.59 -0.42
N GLY A 72 6.73 2.47 -0.13
CA GLY A 72 6.89 3.53 0.85
C GLY A 72 7.10 3.01 2.27
N ILE A 73 6.37 1.96 2.66
CA ILE A 73 6.54 1.29 3.96
C ILE A 73 7.98 0.75 4.08
N ASP A 74 8.46 0.07 3.05
CA ASP A 74 9.82 -0.49 3.04
C ASP A 74 10.89 0.61 3.08
N MET A 75 10.76 1.65 2.27
CA MET A 75 11.70 2.78 2.25
C MET A 75 11.79 3.48 3.60
N VAL A 76 10.66 3.78 4.23
CA VAL A 76 10.63 4.38 5.58
C VAL A 76 11.22 3.42 6.61
N SER A 77 10.95 2.12 6.51
CA SER A 77 11.53 1.10 7.39
C SER A 77 13.05 1.04 7.28
N PHE A 78 13.60 1.09 6.06
CA PHE A 78 15.05 1.12 5.84
C PHE A 78 15.70 2.37 6.40
N LEU A 79 15.15 3.55 6.10
CA LEU A 79 15.69 4.82 6.61
C LEU A 79 15.70 4.86 8.14
N LYS A 80 14.67 4.33 8.80
CA LYS A 80 14.62 4.20 10.26
C LYS A 80 15.72 3.28 10.80
N LYS A 81 15.98 2.13 10.17
CA LYS A 81 17.09 1.23 10.56
C LYS A 81 18.46 1.89 10.40
N MET A 82 18.61 2.74 9.40
CA MET A 82 19.81 3.54 9.17
C MET A 82 19.93 4.74 10.12
N LYS A 83 19.01 4.88 11.09
CA LYS A 83 18.95 5.99 12.06
C LYS A 83 18.81 7.36 11.41
N CYS A 84 18.25 7.43 10.20
CA CYS A 84 17.95 8.70 9.54
C CYS A 84 16.72 9.38 10.19
N GLU A 85 16.83 10.68 10.45
CA GLU A 85 15.68 11.50 10.84
C GLU A 85 14.85 11.87 9.60
N ILE A 86 13.65 11.30 9.48
CA ILE A 86 12.76 11.55 8.33
C ILE A 86 11.90 12.78 8.62
N LYS A 87 12.20 13.90 7.96
CA LYS A 87 11.40 15.14 8.07
C LYS A 87 10.20 15.16 7.13
N SER A 88 10.35 14.59 5.93
CA SER A 88 9.29 14.48 4.94
C SER A 88 9.61 13.37 3.94
N TYR A 89 8.58 12.72 3.40
CA TYR A 89 8.69 11.74 2.33
C TYR A 89 7.56 11.96 1.33
N LYS A 90 7.88 12.02 0.04
CA LYS A 90 6.94 12.09 -1.07
C LYS A 90 7.43 11.18 -2.17
N MET A 91 6.52 10.43 -2.78
CA MET A 91 6.79 9.60 -3.95
C MET A 91 5.82 10.02 -5.05
N ASP A 92 6.37 10.44 -6.18
CA ASP A 92 5.59 10.67 -7.40
C ASP A 92 5.65 9.39 -8.24
N ILE A 93 4.47 8.87 -8.62
CA ILE A 93 4.32 7.58 -9.30
C ILE A 93 3.52 7.75 -10.59
N MET A 94 3.89 7.00 -11.61
CA MET A 94 3.20 6.93 -12.89
C MET A 94 3.16 5.48 -13.34
N GLY A 95 2.03 5.07 -13.93
CA GLY A 95 1.86 3.77 -14.57
C GLY A 95 1.14 3.95 -15.89
N GLU A 96 1.58 3.23 -16.92
CA GLU A 96 0.93 3.19 -18.22
C GLU A 96 0.09 1.92 -18.32
N ARG A 97 -1.17 2.07 -18.72
CA ARG A 97 -2.09 0.94 -18.93
C ARG A 97 -1.90 0.36 -20.32
N ASN A 98 -2.26 -0.91 -20.49
CA ASN A 98 -2.33 -1.51 -21.82
C ASN A 98 -3.35 -0.72 -22.68
N PRO A 99 -2.98 -0.22 -23.88
CA PRO A 99 -3.92 0.50 -24.75
C PRO A 99 -5.02 -0.40 -25.33
N THR A 100 -4.85 -1.72 -25.31
CA THR A 100 -5.80 -2.69 -25.90
C THR A 100 -6.52 -3.50 -24.82
N PRO A 101 -7.76 -3.95 -25.07
CA PRO A 101 -8.45 -4.83 -24.13
C PRO A 101 -7.75 -6.19 -23.92
N PRO A 102 -7.69 -6.70 -22.68
CA PRO A 102 -8.06 -6.02 -21.45
C PRO A 102 -7.01 -4.96 -21.05
N GLN A 103 -7.51 -3.76 -20.74
CA GLN A 103 -6.70 -2.58 -20.43
C GLN A 103 -6.40 -2.53 -18.93
N TYR A 104 -5.70 -3.54 -18.38
CA TYR A 104 -5.21 -3.47 -17.00
C TYR A 104 -4.06 -2.46 -16.88
#